data_AF-A0A4R0QUJ6-F1
#
_entry.id   AF-A0A4R0QUJ6-F1
#
_cell.length_a   1.000
_cell.length_b   1.000
_cell.length_c   1.000
_cell.angle_alpha   90.00
_cell.angle_beta   90.00
_cell.angle_gamma   90.00
#
_symmetry.space_group_name_H-M   'P 1'
#
loop_
_entity.id
_entity.type
_entity.pdbx_description
1 polymer ?
#
loop_
_entity_poly.entity_id
_entity_poly.type
_entity_poly.pdbx_seq_one_letter_code
_entity_poly.pdbx_strand_id
1 'polypeptide(L)'
;MMTFDMEVDHPSHNYVANGIVTHNSQRYAQAQAIERYEPRRQDVKNRQNSLDDLPPETVAWFDRAQEKMAADSMALYEEALEKGIAKECARALLPLATRTKLYMKGSVRSWIHYLEVRTDPSTQKEHRDIADAVRKIFMEQFPVTAAAMGWRQPAG
;
A
#
# COMPACT_ATOMS: atom_id res chain seq x y z
N MET A 1 -6.73 -26.53 24.79
CA MET A 1 -6.25 -27.43 23.71
C MET A 1 -7.21 -27.33 22.54
N MET A 2 -6.80 -26.61 21.51
CA MET A 2 -7.00 -26.93 20.10
C MET A 2 -6.03 -26.02 19.36
N THR A 3 -4.82 -26.53 19.18
CA THR A 3 -3.81 -25.94 18.29
C THR A 3 -4.29 -26.25 16.89
N PHE A 4 -4.59 -25.22 16.09
CA PHE A 4 -4.85 -25.41 14.68
C PHE A 4 -3.51 -25.39 13.97
N ASP A 5 -3.00 -26.58 13.62
CA ASP A 5 -1.95 -26.70 12.62
C ASP A 5 -2.53 -26.27 11.27
N MET A 6 -1.98 -25.21 10.72
CA MET A 6 -2.16 -24.87 9.32
C MET A 6 -0.82 -25.10 8.63
N GLU A 7 -0.63 -26.31 8.10
CA GLU A 7 0.36 -26.53 7.05
C GLU A 7 -0.12 -25.83 5.78
N VAL A 8 0.73 -24.94 5.26
CA VAL A 8 0.51 -24.29 3.97
C VAL A 8 1.52 -24.89 3.00
N ASP A 9 1.11 -25.96 2.31
CA ASP A 9 1.83 -26.47 1.15
C ASP A 9 1.51 -25.61 -0.08
N HIS A 10 2.16 -24.45 -0.19
CA HIS A 10 2.24 -23.75 -1.47
C HIS A 10 3.37 -22.71 -1.45
N PRO A 11 4.11 -22.49 -2.55
CA PRO A 11 5.19 -21.49 -2.66
C PRO A 11 4.76 -20.01 -2.55
N SER A 12 3.62 -19.68 -1.94
CA SER A 12 3.04 -18.32 -1.90
C SER A 12 3.57 -17.47 -0.74
N HIS A 13 4.09 -16.27 -1.06
CA HIS A 13 4.44 -15.24 -0.09
C HIS A 13 3.18 -14.59 0.51
N ASN A 14 2.63 -15.22 1.56
CA ASN A 14 1.53 -14.68 2.34
C ASN A 14 2.10 -14.08 3.62
N TYR A 15 1.68 -12.86 3.98
CA TYR A 15 2.02 -12.28 5.27
C TYR A 15 0.75 -12.14 6.10
N VAL A 16 0.83 -12.54 7.37
CA VAL A 16 -0.22 -12.32 8.37
C VAL A 16 0.15 -11.10 9.19
N ALA A 17 -0.65 -10.04 9.09
CA ALA A 17 -0.55 -8.88 9.97
C ALA A 17 -1.88 -8.73 10.72
N ASN A 18 -1.86 -8.89 12.04
CA ASN A 18 -3.04 -8.73 12.92
C ASN A 18 -4.29 -9.53 12.49
N GLY A 19 -4.08 -10.74 11.95
CA GLY A 19 -5.16 -11.61 11.48
C GLY A 19 -5.73 -11.25 10.10
N ILE A 20 -5.09 -10.33 9.38
CA ILE A 20 -5.36 -10.07 7.97
C ILE A 20 -4.33 -10.84 7.13
N VAL A 21 -4.84 -11.75 6.31
CA VAL A 21 -4.04 -12.44 5.29
C VAL A 21 -3.95 -11.53 4.08
N THR A 22 -2.71 -11.24 3.69
CA THR A 22 -2.40 -10.34 2.60
C THR A 22 -1.65 -11.09 1.49
N HIS A 23 -2.22 -11.11 0.29
CA HIS A 23 -1.59 -11.67 -0.90
C HIS A 23 -1.15 -10.56 -1.85
N ASN A 24 0.16 -10.43 -2.05
CA ASN A 24 0.73 -9.52 -3.04
C ASN A 24 1.03 -10.29 -4.33
N SER A 25 0.28 -10.01 -5.41
CA SER A 25 0.45 -10.67 -6.70
C SER A 25 1.23 -9.79 -7.69
N GLN A 26 2.53 -9.63 -7.46
CA GLN A 26 3.47 -9.13 -8.50
C GLN A 26 4.15 -10.27 -9.28
N ARG A 27 3.94 -11.53 -8.91
CA ARG A 27 4.59 -12.69 -9.57
C ARG A 27 4.05 -13.00 -10.96
N TYR A 28 2.85 -12.55 -11.29
CA TYR A 28 2.15 -12.92 -12.54
C TYR A 28 1.72 -11.72 -13.40
N ALA A 29 1.85 -10.49 -12.91
CA ALA A 29 1.44 -9.29 -13.62
C ALA A 29 2.68 -8.52 -14.11
N GLN A 30 2.69 -8.15 -15.38
CA GLN A 30 3.62 -7.15 -15.91
C GLN A 30 3.45 -5.86 -15.08
N ALA A 31 4.54 -5.17 -14.73
CA ALA A 31 4.44 -3.92 -13.97
C ALA A 31 3.77 -2.85 -14.84
N GLN A 32 2.49 -2.56 -14.60
CA GLN A 32 1.70 -1.75 -15.52
C GLN A 32 1.76 -0.23 -15.24
N ALA A 33 2.19 0.19 -14.05
CA ALA A 33 2.29 1.62 -13.72
C ALA A 33 3.24 1.87 -12.54
N ILE A 34 4.06 2.92 -12.66
CA ILE A 34 4.83 3.51 -11.55
C ILE A 34 4.09 4.78 -11.13
N GLU A 35 3.68 4.84 -9.86
CA GLU A 35 2.97 5.99 -9.31
C GLU A 35 3.92 7.14 -9.01
N ARG A 36 3.40 8.36 -9.11
CA ARG A 36 4.14 9.57 -8.74
C ARG A 36 3.76 9.97 -7.33
N TYR A 37 4.76 10.40 -6.57
CA TYR A 37 4.59 10.94 -5.24
C TYR A 37 4.76 12.45 -5.25
N GLU A 38 3.90 13.14 -4.51
CA GLU A 38 4.08 14.55 -4.18
C GLU A 38 5.21 14.67 -3.14
N PRO A 39 6.29 15.41 -3.45
CA PRO A 39 7.37 15.60 -2.50
C PRO A 39 6.87 16.44 -1.33
N ARG A 40 7.08 15.94 -0.11
CA ARG A 40 6.70 16.63 1.12
C ARG A 40 7.89 16.68 2.07
N ARG A 41 8.06 17.78 2.77
CA ARG A 41 9.13 17.95 3.75
C ARG A 41 8.79 17.17 5.02
N GLN A 42 9.78 16.44 5.55
CA GLN A 42 9.61 15.75 6.83
C GLN A 42 9.38 16.76 7.97
N ASP A 43 8.34 16.53 8.77
CA ASP A 43 8.08 17.33 9.97
C ASP A 43 9.17 17.03 11.02
N VAL A 44 9.73 18.11 11.59
CA VAL A 44 10.85 18.07 12.54
C VAL A 44 10.44 17.62 13.94
N LYS A 45 9.16 17.76 14.31
CA LYS A 45 8.61 17.36 15.61
C LYS A 45 7.94 16.00 15.54
N ASN A 46 7.17 15.74 14.49
CA ASN A 46 6.48 14.47 14.28
C ASN A 46 7.07 13.73 13.07
N ARG A 47 7.92 12.73 13.32
CA ARG A 47 8.58 11.94 12.26
C ARG A 47 7.61 11.15 11.37
N GLN A 48 6.32 11.07 11.72
CA GLN A 48 5.30 10.40 10.92
C GLN A 48 4.48 11.40 10.08
N ASN A 49 4.65 12.70 10.30
CA ASN A 49 3.96 13.77 9.57
C ASN A 49 4.85 14.38 8.48
N SER A 50 4.23 15.04 7.50
CA SER A 50 4.91 15.68 6.38
C SER A 50 4.22 16.99 5.99
N LEU A 51 4.98 17.99 5.57
CA LEU A 51 4.50 19.33 5.23
C LEU A 51 4.66 19.59 3.73
N ASP A 52 3.65 20.20 3.13
CA ASP A 52 3.63 20.57 1.71
C ASP A 52 4.06 22.03 1.53
N ASP A 53 5.34 22.30 1.84
CA ASP A 53 5.93 23.64 1.86
C ASP A 53 7.27 23.72 1.14
N LEU A 54 7.52 22.78 0.21
CA LEU A 54 8.74 22.76 -0.58
C LEU A 54 8.72 23.84 -1.68
N PRO A 55 9.88 24.44 -2.01
CA PRO A 55 9.97 25.40 -3.10
C PRO A 55 9.55 24.80 -4.45
N PRO A 56 8.87 25.55 -5.33
CA PRO A 56 8.39 25.04 -6.63
C PRO A 56 9.48 24.42 -7.50
N GLU A 57 10.70 24.96 -7.46
CA GLU A 57 11.86 24.42 -8.19
C GLU A 57 12.28 23.04 -7.68
N THR A 58 12.14 22.79 -6.37
CA THR A 58 12.44 21.49 -5.75
C THR A 58 11.38 20.47 -6.13
N VAL A 59 10.11 20.86 -6.10
CA VAL A 59 8.99 20.01 -6.54
C VAL A 59 9.17 19.60 -8.00
N ALA A 60 9.41 20.57 -8.88
CA ALA A 60 9.62 20.33 -10.31
C ALA A 60 10.87 19.47 -10.58
N TRP A 61 11.95 19.65 -9.81
CA TRP A 61 13.12 18.77 -9.90
C TRP A 61 12.78 17.33 -9.51
N PHE A 62 12.04 17.14 -8.41
CA PHE A 62 11.66 15.81 -7.94
C PHE A 62 10.75 15.10 -8.95
N ASP A 63 9.81 15.82 -9.56
CA ASP A 63 8.95 15.27 -10.62
C ASP A 63 9.77 14.74 -11.80
N ARG A 64 10.75 15.53 -12.28
CA ARG A 64 11.66 15.09 -13.35
C ARG A 64 12.51 13.89 -12.93
N ALA A 65 12.97 13.88 -11.68
CA ALA A 65 13.75 12.76 -11.14
C ALA A 65 12.92 11.46 -11.08
N GLN A 66 11.66 11.54 -10.65
CA GLN A 66 10.73 10.41 -10.64
C GLN A 66 10.47 9.88 -12.06
N GLU A 67 10.23 10.78 -13.03
CA GLU A 67 10.04 10.40 -14.43
C GLU A 67 11.26 9.67 -15.02
N LYS A 68 12.46 10.20 -14.78
CA LYS A 68 13.70 9.58 -15.24
C LYS A 68 13.90 8.20 -14.61
N MET A 69 13.77 8.11 -13.29
CA MET A 69 13.92 6.85 -12.55
C MET A 69 12.90 5.81 -13.03
N ALA A 70 11.66 6.21 -13.30
CA ALA A 70 10.63 5.31 -13.77
C ALA A 70 10.97 4.74 -15.16
N ALA A 71 11.41 5.60 -16.08
CA ALA A 71 11.82 5.17 -17.41
C ALA A 71 13.02 4.21 -17.37
N ASP A 72 14.07 4.57 -16.63
CA ASP A 72 15.28 3.75 -16.51
C ASP A 72 14.98 2.38 -15.88
N SER A 73 14.18 2.36 -14.80
CA SER A 73 13.84 1.12 -14.09
C SER A 73 13.02 0.16 -14.95
N MET A 74 12.08 0.68 -15.76
CA MET A 74 11.29 -0.12 -16.68
C MET A 74 12.14 -0.67 -17.83
N ALA A 75 13.02 0.15 -18.41
CA ALA A 75 13.92 -0.31 -19.47
C ALA A 75 14.84 -1.44 -18.99
N LEU A 76 15.44 -1.29 -17.80
CA LEU A 76 16.29 -2.32 -17.20
C LEU A 76 15.50 -3.59 -16.84
N TYR A 77 14.26 -3.44 -16.37
CA TYR A 77 13.37 -4.58 -16.12
C TYR A 77 13.07 -5.36 -17.41
N GLU A 78 12.73 -4.66 -18.50
CA GLU A 78 12.47 -5.28 -19.80
C GLU A 78 13.72 -5.97 -20.36
N GLU A 79 14.89 -5.31 -20.31
CA GLU A 79 16.16 -5.90 -20.73
C GLU A 79 16.50 -7.16 -19.92
N ALA A 80 16.23 -7.16 -18.60
CA ALA A 80 16.42 -8.34 -17.77
C ALA A 80 15.54 -9.52 -18.23
N LEU A 81 14.28 -9.26 -18.59
CA LEU A 81 13.39 -10.28 -19.13
C LEU A 81 13.86 -10.81 -20.50
N GLU A 82 14.34 -9.93 -21.38
CA GLU A 82 14.90 -10.31 -22.69
C GLU A 82 16.15 -11.20 -22.54
N LYS A 83 16.95 -10.98 -21.49
CA LYS A 83 18.08 -11.84 -21.13
C LYS A 83 17.67 -13.16 -20.46
N GLY A 84 16.36 -13.43 -20.32
CA GLY A 84 15.83 -14.67 -19.73
C GLY A 84 15.84 -14.70 -18.21
N ILE A 85 16.04 -13.56 -17.54
CA ILE A 85 15.97 -13.49 -16.08
C ILE A 85 14.52 -13.69 -15.64
N ALA A 86 14.31 -14.56 -14.65
CA ALA A 86 12.98 -14.84 -14.12
C ALA A 86 12.33 -13.57 -13.53
N LYS A 87 11.01 -13.43 -13.70
CA LYS A 87 10.25 -12.22 -13.31
C LYS A 87 10.40 -11.87 -11.84
N GLU A 88 10.46 -12.87 -10.96
CA GLU A 88 10.61 -12.71 -9.52
C GLU A 88 11.98 -12.15 -9.10
N CYS A 89 12.99 -12.27 -9.96
CA CYS A 89 14.31 -11.67 -9.80
C CYS A 89 14.35 -10.28 -10.47
N ALA A 90 13.87 -10.18 -11.71
CA ALA A 90 13.85 -8.93 -12.47
C ALA A 90 13.07 -7.81 -11.74
N ARG A 91 12.02 -8.16 -10.99
CA ARG A 91 11.24 -7.17 -10.19
C ARG A 91 12.06 -6.42 -9.14
N ALA A 92 13.25 -6.89 -8.77
CA ALA A 92 14.15 -6.17 -7.86
C ALA A 92 14.66 -4.85 -8.45
N LEU A 93 14.58 -4.69 -9.78
CA LEU A 93 14.93 -3.45 -10.50
C LEU A 93 13.81 -2.42 -10.48
N LEU A 94 12.60 -2.81 -10.07
CA LEU A 94 11.44 -1.93 -10.06
C LEU A 94 11.39 -1.09 -8.78
N PRO A 95 11.00 0.20 -8.86
CA PRO A 95 10.91 1.06 -7.71
C PRO A 95 9.73 0.66 -6.80
N LEU A 96 9.77 1.09 -5.54
CA LEU A 96 8.63 1.00 -4.62
C LEU A 96 7.39 1.74 -5.15
N ALA A 97 7.65 2.75 -5.99
CA ALA A 97 6.87 3.25 -7.12
C ALA A 97 5.75 2.36 -7.70
N THR A 98 6.06 1.08 -7.83
CA THR A 98 5.35 0.19 -8.73
C THR A 98 4.01 -0.22 -8.15
N ARG A 99 2.94 0.13 -8.86
CA ARG A 99 1.58 -0.22 -8.48
C ARG A 99 1.46 -1.73 -8.31
N THR A 100 0.91 -2.14 -7.17
CA THR A 100 0.59 -3.54 -6.90
C THR A 100 -0.89 -3.71 -6.60
N LYS A 101 -1.40 -4.91 -6.87
CA LYS A 101 -2.73 -5.32 -6.43
C LYS A 101 -2.58 -6.20 -5.20
N LEU A 102 -3.30 -5.83 -4.16
CA LEU A 102 -3.31 -6.50 -2.87
C LEU A 102 -4.69 -7.08 -2.61
N TYR A 103 -4.75 -8.38 -2.32
CA TYR A 103 -5.96 -8.99 -1.76
C TYR A 103 -5.79 -9.13 -0.25
N MET A 104 -6.74 -8.58 0.50
CA MET A 104 -6.76 -8.62 1.96
C MET A 104 -8.01 -9.35 2.43
N LYS A 105 -7.84 -10.36 3.28
CA LYS A 105 -8.93 -11.08 3.95
C LYS A 105 -8.72 -11.02 5.45
N GLY A 106 -9.75 -10.64 6.19
CA GLY A 106 -9.74 -10.57 7.65
C GLY A 106 -11.13 -10.77 8.24
N SER A 107 -11.18 -11.14 9.52
CA SER A 107 -12.42 -11.11 10.29
C SER A 107 -12.91 -9.68 10.48
N VAL A 108 -14.20 -9.48 10.82
CA VAL A 108 -14.74 -8.16 11.17
C VAL A 108 -13.91 -7.50 12.28
N ARG A 109 -13.51 -8.27 13.31
CA ARG A 109 -12.64 -7.79 14.39
C ARG A 109 -11.27 -7.31 13.88
N SER A 110 -10.66 -8.04 12.96
CA SER A 110 -9.37 -7.68 12.35
C SER A 110 -9.48 -6.39 11.53
N TRP A 111 -10.57 -6.23 10.79
CA TRP A 111 -10.85 -5.01 10.04
C TRP A 111 -11.09 -3.80 10.95
N ILE A 112 -11.82 -3.98 12.06
CA ILE A 112 -12.00 -2.90 13.04
C ILE A 112 -10.64 -2.42 13.53
N HIS A 113 -9.80 -3.33 14.02
CA HIS A 113 -8.48 -2.98 14.54
C HIS A 113 -7.56 -2.35 13.48
N TYR A 114 -7.57 -2.87 12.25
CA TYR A 114 -6.82 -2.28 11.13
C TYR A 114 -7.27 -0.83 10.88
N LEU A 115 -8.57 -0.57 10.82
CA LEU A 115 -9.12 0.75 10.55
C LEU A 115 -8.84 1.73 11.67
N GLU A 116 -8.92 1.31 12.94
CA GLU A 116 -8.57 2.18 14.08
C GLU A 116 -7.13 2.66 14.01
N VAL A 117 -6.19 1.77 13.68
CA VAL A 117 -4.77 2.13 13.60
C VAL A 117 -4.44 2.93 12.35
N ARG A 118 -5.02 2.55 11.20
CA ARG A 118 -4.61 3.10 9.89
C ARG A 118 -5.38 4.32 9.44
N THR A 119 -6.48 4.66 10.12
CA THR A 119 -7.14 5.95 9.92
C THR A 119 -6.61 7.06 10.84
N ASP A 120 -5.64 6.73 11.71
CA ASP A 120 -5.01 7.70 12.59
C ASP A 120 -4.26 8.80 11.78
N PRO A 121 -4.36 10.09 12.15
CA PRO A 121 -3.66 11.19 11.47
C PRO A 121 -2.14 11.03 11.41
N SER A 122 -1.54 10.29 12.36
CA SER A 122 -0.11 9.96 12.37
C SER A 122 0.27 8.92 11.32
N THR A 123 -0.67 8.12 10.80
CA THR A 123 -0.39 7.20 9.70
C THR A 123 0.00 7.97 8.44
N GLN A 124 0.90 7.42 7.63
CA GLN A 124 1.26 7.98 6.32
C GLN A 124 0.00 8.24 5.47
N LYS A 125 -0.09 9.43 4.87
CA LYS A 125 -1.25 9.91 4.10
C LYS A 125 -1.80 8.86 3.13
N GLU A 126 -0.94 8.29 2.29
CA GLU A 126 -1.33 7.33 1.25
C GLU A 126 -1.97 6.06 1.83
N HIS A 127 -1.46 5.56 2.96
CA HIS A 127 -2.05 4.40 3.63
C HIS A 127 -3.37 4.76 4.31
N ARG A 128 -3.46 5.96 4.90
CA ARG A 128 -4.69 6.46 5.50
C ARG A 128 -5.79 6.62 4.46
N ASP A 129 -5.49 7.15 3.28
CA ASP A 129 -6.46 7.32 2.19
C ASP A 129 -7.07 5.96 1.77
N ILE A 130 -6.24 4.90 1.72
CA ILE A 130 -6.71 3.52 1.49
C ILE A 130 -7.59 3.05 2.66
N ALA A 131 -7.15 3.24 3.90
CA ALA A 131 -7.88 2.83 5.09
C ALA A 131 -9.25 3.54 5.19
N ASP A 132 -9.33 4.82 4.85
CA ASP A 132 -10.57 5.58 4.84
C ASP A 132 -11.53 5.10 3.74
N ALA A 133 -11.02 4.75 2.55
CA ALA A 133 -11.82 4.11 1.51
C ALA A 133 -12.38 2.75 1.97
N VAL A 134 -11.55 1.93 2.62
CA VAL A 134 -11.99 0.66 3.22
C VAL A 134 -13.02 0.90 4.33
N ARG A 135 -12.84 1.94 5.15
CA ARG A 135 -13.78 2.29 6.22
C ARG A 135 -15.15 2.66 5.67
N LYS A 136 -15.22 3.38 4.55
CA LYS A 136 -16.51 3.70 3.88
C LYS A 136 -17.26 2.41 3.50
N ILE A 137 -16.58 1.49 2.83
CA ILE A 137 -17.14 0.17 2.47
C ILE A 137 -17.55 -0.60 3.73
N PHE A 138 -16.72 -0.60 4.78
CA PHE A 138 -17.03 -1.26 6.04
C PHE A 138 -18.30 -0.70 6.69
N MET A 139 -18.49 0.63 6.70
CA MET A 139 -19.70 1.27 7.24
C MET A 139 -20.96 0.92 6.44
N GLU A 140 -20.84 0.76 5.12
CA GLU A 140 -21.96 0.33 4.26
C GLU A 140 -22.34 -1.13 4.51
N GLN A 141 -21.36 -2.03 4.66
CA GLN A 141 -21.59 -3.46 4.82
C GLN A 141 -21.92 -3.87 6.26
N PHE A 142 -21.43 -3.13 7.26
CA PHE A 142 -21.60 -3.43 8.69
C PHE A 142 -22.11 -2.21 9.49
N PRO A 143 -23.29 -1.65 9.17
CA PRO A 143 -23.74 -0.37 9.72
C PRO A 143 -23.96 -0.40 11.24
N VAL A 144 -24.47 -1.51 11.80
CA VAL A 144 -24.68 -1.65 13.26
C VAL A 144 -23.33 -1.64 14.00
N THR A 145 -22.35 -2.38 13.49
CA THR A 145 -20.99 -2.41 14.06
C THR A 145 -20.32 -1.06 13.93
N ALA A 146 -20.40 -0.41 12.77
CA ALA A 146 -19.85 0.93 12.57
C ALA A 146 -20.46 1.97 13.53
N ALA A 147 -21.79 1.94 13.71
CA ALA A 147 -22.47 2.80 14.65
C ALA A 147 -22.01 2.56 16.11
N ALA A 148 -21.80 1.30 16.49
CA ALA A 148 -21.25 0.94 17.81
C ALA A 148 -19.81 1.44 18.01
N MET A 149 -19.01 1.49 16.94
CA MET A 149 -17.67 2.10 16.95
C MET A 149 -17.70 3.64 16.87
N GLY A 150 -18.88 4.26 16.78
CA GLY A 150 -19.04 5.70 16.62
C GLY A 150 -18.65 6.22 15.23
N TRP A 151 -18.51 5.35 14.23
CA TRP A 151 -18.17 5.73 12.86
C TRP A 151 -19.43 6.11 12.12
N ARG A 152 -19.51 7.36 11.65
CA ARG A 152 -20.64 7.89 10.88
C ARG A 152 -20.12 8.39 9.54
N GLN A 153 -20.92 8.23 8.49
CA GLN A 153 -20.64 8.96 7.25
C GLN A 153 -20.76 10.47 7.54
N PRO A 154 -19.85 11.30 7.02
CA PRO A 154 -20.05 12.74 7.06
C PRO A 154 -21.39 13.05 6.38
N ALA A 155 -22.21 13.89 7.03
CA ALA A 155 -23.41 14.42 6.38
C ALA A 155 -22.96 15.10 5.08
N GLY A 156 -23.53 14.66 3.96
CA GLY A 156 -23.23 15.19 2.63
C GLY A 156 -23.61 16.65 2.47
#